data_AF-A0A1S2EXS4-F1
#
_entry.id   AF-A0A1S2EXS4-F1
#
_cell.length_a   1.000
_cell.length_b   1.000
_cell.length_c   1.000
_cell.angle_alpha   90.00
_cell.angle_beta   90.00
_cell.angle_gamma   90.00
#
_symmetry.space_group_name_H-M   'P 1'
#
loop_
_entity.id
_entity.type
_entity.pdbx_description
1 polymer ?
#
loop_
_entity_poly.entity_id
_entity_poly.type
_entity_poly.pdbx_seq_one_letter_code
_entity_poly.pdbx_strand_id
1 'polypeptide(L)' 'MDERDVIELLRHAPYTKVVAVHMEAINHCLVTREELSGRLTAEDLRAQIEIPQDGEWVEWNA' A
#
# COMPACT_ATOMS: atom_id res chain seq x y z
N MET A 1 10.22 -6.09 -3.63
CA MET A 1 8.93 -5.53 -4.02
C MET A 1 9.07 -4.03 -3.92
N ASP A 2 8.68 -3.32 -4.96
CA ASP A 2 8.67 -1.86 -5.00
C ASP A 2 7.25 -1.32 -5.21
N GLU A 3 7.10 -0.01 -5.31
CA GLU A 3 5.81 0.64 -5.55
C GLU A 3 5.15 0.23 -6.88
N ARG A 4 5.94 -0.19 -7.87
CA ARG A 4 5.43 -0.60 -9.19
C ARG A 4 4.71 -1.93 -9.09
N ASP A 5 5.25 -2.87 -8.34
CA ASP A 5 4.60 -4.17 -8.09
C ASP A 5 3.20 -3.97 -7.47
N VAL A 6 3.07 -3.01 -6.53
CA VAL A 6 1.79 -2.67 -5.89
C VAL A 6 0.80 -2.07 -6.89
N ILE A 7 1.25 -1.15 -7.74
CA ILE A 7 0.41 -0.55 -8.80
C ILE A 7 -0.08 -1.62 -9.79
N GLU A 8 0.80 -2.53 -10.22
CA GLU A 8 0.46 -3.62 -11.13
C GLU A 8 -0.56 -4.58 -10.50
N LEU A 9 -0.41 -4.91 -9.21
CA LEU A 9 -1.36 -5.71 -8.44
C LEU A 9 -2.75 -5.06 -8.41
N LEU A 10 -2.84 -3.78 -8.02
CA LEU A 10 -4.12 -3.07 -7.87
C LEU A 10 -4.86 -2.97 -9.21
N ARG A 11 -4.13 -2.77 -10.32
CA ARG A 11 -4.71 -2.79 -11.66
C ARG A 11 -5.18 -4.18 -12.10
N HIS A 12 -4.42 -5.21 -11.76
CA HIS A 12 -4.73 -6.58 -12.15
C HIS A 12 -5.96 -7.13 -11.41
N ALA A 13 -6.08 -6.84 -10.11
CA ALA A 13 -7.11 -7.39 -9.25
C ALA A 13 -7.83 -6.30 -8.42
N PRO A 14 -8.58 -5.38 -9.08
CA PRO A 14 -9.21 -4.22 -8.42
C PRO A 14 -10.31 -4.58 -7.42
N TYR A 15 -10.73 -5.84 -7.38
CA TYR A 15 -11.69 -6.39 -6.42
C TYR A 15 -11.04 -6.85 -5.11
N THR A 16 -9.70 -6.84 -5.03
CA THR A 16 -8.96 -7.36 -3.88
C THR A 16 -8.80 -6.28 -2.83
N LYS A 17 -9.03 -6.63 -1.56
CA LYS A 17 -8.68 -5.78 -0.42
C LYS A 17 -7.18 -5.91 -0.15
N VAL A 18 -6.44 -4.81 -0.25
CA VAL A 18 -4.97 -4.81 -0.11
C VAL A 18 -4.55 -3.99 1.11
N VAL A 19 -3.55 -4.49 1.84
CA VAL A 19 -2.87 -3.77 2.93
C VAL A 19 -1.38 -3.79 2.66
N ALA A 20 -0.76 -2.63 2.51
CA ALA A 20 0.69 -2.51 2.36
C ALA A 20 1.35 -2.43 3.74
N VAL A 21 2.28 -3.36 3.99
CA VAL A 21 3.08 -3.43 5.23
C VAL A 21 4.56 -3.60 4.87
N HIS A 22 5.40 -3.98 5.84
CA HIS A 22 6.82 -4.27 5.63
C HIS A 22 7.62 -3.08 5.08
N MET A 23 7.34 -1.89 5.63
CA MET A 23 8.06 -0.64 5.36
C MET A 23 8.56 -0.06 6.69
N GLU A 24 9.63 0.72 6.65
CA GLU A 24 10.09 1.58 7.77
C GLU A 24 10.42 0.87 9.09
N ALA A 25 10.51 -0.46 9.11
CA ALA A 25 10.88 -1.24 10.30
C ALA A 25 12.32 -1.77 10.27
N ILE A 26 12.85 -2.08 9.07
CA ILE A 26 14.20 -2.64 8.86
C ILE A 26 14.90 -1.94 7.70
N ASN A 27 16.22 -1.86 7.79
CA ASN A 27 17.06 -0.98 6.95
C ASN A 27 17.10 -1.29 5.45
N HIS A 28 16.61 -2.47 5.02
CA HIS A 28 16.58 -2.84 3.60
C HIS A 28 15.21 -2.65 2.95
N CYS A 29 14.21 -2.22 3.72
CA CYS A 29 12.93 -1.76 3.19
C CYS A 29 13.08 -0.31 2.72
N LEU A 30 13.41 -0.12 1.44
CA LEU A 30 13.72 1.19 0.90
C LEU A 30 12.48 2.04 0.60
N VAL A 31 11.36 1.40 0.26
CA VAL A 31 10.09 2.10 0.01
C VAL A 31 9.50 2.58 1.33
N THR A 32 9.17 3.86 1.40
CA THR A 32 8.51 4.48 2.56
C THR A 32 6.99 4.52 2.39
N ARG A 33 6.26 4.68 3.51
CA ARG A 33 4.80 4.84 3.45
C ARG A 33 4.42 6.10 2.66
N GLU A 34 5.19 7.18 2.83
CA GLU A 34 5.00 8.45 2.13
C GLU A 34 5.18 8.29 0.61
N GLU A 35 6.26 7.65 0.19
CA GLU A 35 6.57 7.41 -1.22
C GLU A 35 5.48 6.56 -1.89
N LEU A 36 5.11 5.44 -1.26
CA LEU A 36 4.07 4.56 -1.79
C LEU A 36 2.73 5.30 -1.89
N SER A 37 2.31 6.01 -0.84
CA SER A 37 1.06 6.78 -0.83
C SER A 37 1.04 7.87 -1.90
N GLY A 38 2.16 8.58 -2.10
CA GLY A 38 2.30 9.61 -3.12
C GLY A 38 2.18 9.03 -4.54
N ARG A 39 2.88 7.92 -4.80
CA ARG A 39 2.81 7.19 -6.08
C ARG A 39 1.40 6.69 -6.39
N LEU A 40 0.73 6.09 -5.41
CA LEU A 40 -0.66 5.62 -5.57
C LEU A 40 -1.66 6.74 -5.79
N THR A 41 -1.43 7.92 -5.20
CA THR A 41 -2.27 9.10 -5.41
C THR A 41 -2.13 9.63 -6.83
N ALA A 42 -0.90 9.68 -7.38
CA ALA A 42 -0.65 10.10 -8.75
C ALA A 42 -1.26 9.15 -9.81
N GLU A 43 -1.51 7.90 -9.45
CA GLU A 43 -2.08 6.87 -10.32
C GLU A 43 -3.60 6.66 -10.10
N ASP A 44 -4.25 7.47 -9.26
CA ASP A 44 -5.67 7.33 -8.86
C ASP A 44 -6.02 5.98 -8.19
N LEU A 45 -5.05 5.34 -7.53
CA LEU A 45 -5.19 4.03 -6.90
C LEU A 45 -5.22 4.08 -5.37
N ARG A 46 -4.98 5.24 -4.74
CA ARG A 46 -4.85 5.37 -3.28
C ARG A 46 -6.05 4.86 -2.49
N ALA A 47 -7.26 4.93 -3.05
CA ALA A 47 -8.48 4.47 -2.39
C ALA A 47 -8.65 2.93 -2.36
N GLN A 48 -7.82 2.18 -3.08
CA GLN A 48 -7.95 0.72 -3.20
C GLN A 48 -7.09 -0.07 -2.19
N ILE A 49 -6.30 0.63 -1.38
CA ILE A 49 -5.29 0.02 -0.52
C ILE A 49 -5.17 0.77 0.80
N GLU A 50 -5.00 0.01 1.88
CA GLU A 50 -4.70 0.54 3.21
C GLU A 50 -3.19 0.52 3.47
N ILE A 51 -2.68 1.58 4.07
CA ILE A 51 -1.27 1.74 4.44
C ILE A 51 -1.21 2.12 5.93
N PRO A 52 -1.34 1.15 6.84
CA PRO A 52 -1.48 1.44 8.26
C PRO A 52 -0.18 1.93 8.90
N GLN A 53 -0.33 2.77 9.92
CA GLN A 53 0.72 3.08 10.89
C GLN A 53 0.93 1.91 11.85
N ASP A 54 2.07 1.92 12.55
CA ASP A 54 2.36 0.91 13.58
C ASP A 54 1.32 1.00 14.71
N GLY A 55 0.59 -0.10 14.92
CA GLY A 55 -0.48 -0.18 15.92
C GLY A 55 -1.88 0.22 15.41
N GLU A 56 -2.02 0.59 14.14
CA GLU A 56 -3.32 0.89 13.52
C GLU A 56 -4.07 -0.39 13.15
N TRP A 57 -5.39 -0.38 13.36
CA TRP A 57 -6.29 -1.46 12.98
C TRP A 57 -6.93 -1.17 11.61
N VAL A 58 -6.93 -2.18 10.74
CA VAL A 58 -7.70 -2.16 9.50
C VAL A 58 -8.89 -3.09 9.65
N GLU A 59 -10.09 -2.54 9.54
CA GLU A 59 -11.34 -3.28 9.69
C GLU A 59 -12.13 -3.25 8.38
N TRP A 60 -12.75 -4.38 8.03
CA TRP A 60 -13.78 -4.41 7.01
C TRP A 60 -15.05 -4.96 7.62
N ASN A 61 -16.11 -4.16 7.56
CA ASN A 61 -17.44 -4.63 7.90
C ASN A 61 -17.92 -5.61 6.82
N ALA A 62 -18.50 -6.73 7.26
CA ALA A 62 -19.14 -7.73 6.41
C ALA A 62 -20.55 -7.28 5.99
#